data_AF-A0A959T7R5-F1
#
_entry.id   AF-A0A959T7R5-F1
#
_cell.length_a   1.000
_cell.length_b   1.000
_cell.length_c   1.000
_cell.angle_alpha   90.00
_cell.angle_beta   90.00
_cell.angle_gamma   90.00
#
_symmetry.space_group_name_H-M   'P 1'
#
loop_
_entity.id
_entity.type
_entity.pdbx_description
1 polymer ?
#
loop_
_entity_poly.entity_id
_entity_poly.type
_entity_poly.pdbx_seq_one_letter_code
_entity_poly.pdbx_strand_id
1 'polypeptide(L)' 'VQYSGVIDEHLTVRKAVGVFDVSHMGEFIVRGPEALDLIQWVTSNDASKLTVGKVQYSCLP' A
#
# COMPACT_ATOMS: atom_id res chain seq x y z
N VAL A 1 13.96 -4.71 12.83
CA VAL A 1 15.43 -4.89 12.65
C VAL A 1 15.99 -3.56 12.17
N GLN A 2 17.20 -3.20 12.60
CA GLN A 2 17.97 -2.06 12.07
C GLN A 2 19.37 -2.58 11.71
N TYR A 3 19.99 -2.05 10.66
CA TYR A 3 21.27 -2.51 10.12
C TYR A 3 22.43 -1.63 10.57
N SER A 4 22.38 -0.32 10.32
CA SER A 4 23.43 0.64 10.73
C SER A 4 22.95 1.60 11.82
N GLY A 5 21.63 1.75 11.97
CA GLY A 5 20.99 2.56 13.01
C GLY A 5 19.93 3.49 12.43
N VAL A 6 18.84 3.70 13.17
CA VAL A 6 17.65 4.43 12.67
C VAL A 6 17.97 5.82 12.11
N ILE A 7 18.87 6.58 12.75
CA ILE A 7 19.22 7.94 12.29
C ILE A 7 19.97 7.88 10.95
N ASP A 8 20.93 6.97 10.82
CA ASP A 8 21.75 6.83 9.62
C ASP A 8 20.91 6.33 8.43
N GLU A 9 20.07 5.32 8.65
CA GLU A 9 19.12 4.81 7.65
C GLU A 9 18.12 5.88 7.21
N HIS A 10 17.58 6.65 8.16
CA HIS A 10 16.70 7.78 7.87
C HIS A 10 17.40 8.83 7.00
N LEU A 11 18.62 9.23 7.38
CA LEU A 11 19.39 10.23 6.63
C LEU A 11 19.77 9.72 5.24
N THR A 12 20.07 8.42 5.09
CA THR A 12 20.35 7.77 3.81
C THR A 12 19.17 7.87 2.87
N VAL A 13 17.95 7.54 3.33
CA VAL A 13 16.72 7.65 2.52
C VAL A 13 16.41 9.11 2.15
N ARG A 14 16.68 10.05 3.06
CA ARG A 14 16.42 11.48 2.83
C ARG A 14 17.38 12.14 1.86
N LYS A 15 18.64 11.69 1.82
CA LYS A 15 19.72 12.35 1.05
C LYS A 15 20.17 11.54 -0.18
N ALA A 16 19.82 10.26 -0.26
CA ALA A 16 20.22 9.35 -1.32
C ALA A 16 19.09 8.34 -1.65
N VAL A 17 19.33 7.04 -1.46
CA VAL A 17 18.39 5.95 -1.78
C VAL A 17 18.39 4.94 -0.64
N GLY A 18 17.22 4.45 -0.25
CA GLY A 18 17.08 3.35 0.70
C GLY A 18 16.28 2.20 0.11
N VAL A 19 16.60 0.97 0.54
CA VAL A 19 15.90 -0.25 0.17
C VAL A 19 15.26 -0.83 1.43
N PHE A 20 13.99 -1.19 1.33
CA PHE A 20 13.22 -1.77 2.43
C PHE A 20 12.64 -3.10 2.01
N ASP A 21 12.84 -4.12 2.83
CA ASP A 21 12.09 -5.37 2.70
C ASP A 21 10.72 -5.20 3.37
N VAL A 22 9.69 -5.03 2.54
CA VAL A 22 8.29 -4.90 2.96
C VAL A 22 7.47 -6.14 2.62
N SER A 23 8.12 -7.28 2.35
CA SER A 23 7.46 -8.54 1.95
C SER A 23 6.48 -9.10 3.00
N HIS A 24 6.53 -8.60 4.24
CA HIS A 24 5.59 -8.96 5.30
C HIS A 24 4.23 -8.24 5.18
N MET A 25 4.09 -7.26 4.27
CA MET A 25 2.81 -6.62 3.99
C MET A 25 1.91 -7.57 3.22
N GLY A 26 0.69 -7.78 3.71
CA GLY A 26 -0.30 -8.64 3.05
C GLY A 26 -0.77 -8.03 1.74
N GLU A 27 -0.75 -8.83 0.67
CA GLU A 27 -1.25 -8.45 -0.65
C GLU A 27 -2.36 -9.43 -1.08
N PHE A 28 -3.50 -8.88 -1.52
CA PHE A 28 -4.63 -9.66 -2.01
C PHE A 28 -5.03 -9.18 -3.41
N ILE A 29 -5.30 -10.14 -4.30
CA ILE A 29 -5.82 -9.86 -5.64
C ILE A 29 -7.25 -10.39 -5.71
N VAL A 30 -8.21 -9.48 -5.85
CA VAL A 30 -9.63 -9.80 -6.01
C VAL A 30 -10.00 -9.71 -7.50
N ARG A 31 -10.66 -10.75 -8.04
CA ARG A 31 -11.09 -10.81 -9.44
C ARG A 31 -12.49 -11.41 -9.54
N GLY A 32 -13.22 -10.98 -10.56
CA GLY A 32 -14.57 -11.45 -10.85
C GLY A 32 -15.51 -10.29 -11.17
N PRO A 33 -16.72 -10.57 -11.67
CA PRO A 33 -17.70 -9.54 -12.01
C PRO A 33 -18.07 -8.64 -10.83
N GLU A 34 -18.05 -9.18 -9.61
CA GLU A 34 -18.47 -8.51 -8.36
C GLU A 34 -17.30 -7.93 -7.56
N ALA A 35 -16.08 -7.89 -8.13
CA ALA A 35 -14.90 -7.44 -7.39
C ALA A 35 -15.02 -5.99 -6.90
N LEU A 36 -15.56 -5.10 -7.74
CA LEU A 36 -15.80 -3.71 -7.35
C LEU A 36 -16.84 -3.61 -6.23
N ASP A 37 -17.92 -4.38 -6.32
CA ASP A 37 -19.00 -4.37 -5.32
C ASP A 37 -18.49 -4.82 -3.95
N LEU A 38 -17.66 -5.87 -3.91
CA LEU A 38 -17.01 -6.32 -2.67
C LEU A 38 -16.15 -5.20 -2.07
N ILE A 39 -15.26 -4.59 -2.87
CA ILE A 39 -14.38 -3.51 -2.39
C ILE A 39 -15.17 -2.30 -1.92
N GLN A 40 -16.27 -1.96 -2.59
CA GLN A 40 -17.19 -0.91 -2.15
C GLN A 40 -17.89 -1.25 -0.84
N TRP A 41 -18.20 -2.53 -0.60
CA TRP A 41 -18.86 -2.96 0.62
C TRP A 41 -17.92 -3.00 1.83
N VAL A 42 -16.66 -3.42 1.64
CA VAL A 42 -15.69 -3.56 2.74
C VAL A 42 -14.81 -2.34 2.98
N THR A 43 -14.87 -1.30 2.15
CA THR A 43 -14.01 -0.12 2.33
C THR A 43 -14.78 1.20 2.35
N SER A 44 -14.19 2.23 2.96
CA SER A 44 -14.86 3.51 3.20
C SER A 44 -14.95 4.41 1.97
N ASN A 45 -13.97 4.33 1.07
CA ASN A 45 -13.84 5.22 -0.07
C ASN A 45 -14.41 4.62 -1.35
N ASP A 46 -14.89 5.50 -2.22
CA ASP A 46 -15.45 5.13 -3.52
C ASP A 46 -14.34 4.71 -4.51
N ALA A 47 -14.16 3.39 -4.63
CA ALA A 47 -13.25 2.71 -5.52
C ALA A 47 -13.64 2.84 -7.00
N SER A 48 -14.89 3.19 -7.34
CA SER A 48 -15.31 3.38 -8.73
C SER A 48 -14.63 4.60 -9.39
N LYS A 49 -14.15 5.54 -8.57
CA LYS A 49 -13.37 6.71 -9.01
C LYS A 49 -11.92 6.38 -9.35
N LEU A 50 -11.45 5.17 -8.99
CA LEU A 50 -10.09 4.75 -9.28
C LEU A 50 -9.93 4.43 -10.77
N THR A 51 -8.84 4.91 -11.36
CA THR A 51 -8.49 4.61 -12.76
C THR A 51 -7.27 3.71 -12.82
N VAL A 52 -7.10 3.00 -13.94
CA VAL A 52 -5.99 2.05 -14.13
C VAL A 52 -4.64 2.74 -13.91
N GLY A 53 -3.77 2.12 -13.11
CA GLY A 53 -2.44 2.66 -12.77
C GLY A 53 -2.44 3.69 -11.64
N LYS A 54 -3.59 3.94 -10.99
CA LYS A 54 -3.69 4.76 -9.77
C LYS A 54 -3.91 3.89 -8.53
N VAL A 55 -3.65 4.50 -7.38
CA VAL A 55 -3.87 3.92 -6.05
C VAL A 55 -4.73 4.87 -5.21
N GLN A 56 -5.53 4.32 -4.30
CA GLN A 56 -6.34 5.08 -3.37
C GLN A 56 -6.21 4.46 -1.98
N TYR A 57 -5.94 5.28 -0.97
CA TYR A 57 -6.01 4.86 0.42
C TYR A 57 -7.48 4.75 0.83
N SER A 58 -7.86 3.66 1.48
CA SER A 58 -9.22 3.43 1.95
C SER A 58 -9.16 2.71 3.29
N CYS A 59 -10.05 3.05 4.21
CA CYS A 59 -10.19 2.32 5.46
C CYS A 59 -10.99 1.05 5.20
N LEU A 60 -10.52 -0.10 5.68
CA LEU A 60 -11.27 -1.35 5.75
C LEU A 60 -11.60 -1.58 7.24
N PRO A 61 -12.82 -1.24 7.69
CA PRO A 61 -13.20 -1.36 9.10
C PRO A 61 -13.39 -2.81 9.57
#